data_AF-A0A124FT19-F1
#
_entry.id   AF-A0A124FT19-F1
#
_cell.length_a   1.000
_cell.length_b   1.000
_cell.length_c   1.000
_cell.angle_alpha   90.00
_cell.angle_beta   90.00
_cell.angle_gamma   90.00
#
_symmetry.space_group_name_H-M   'P 1'
#
loop_
_entity.id
_entity.type
_entity.pdbx_description
1 polymer ?
#
loop_
_entity_poly.entity_id
_entity_poly.type
_entity_poly.pdbx_seq_one_letter_code
_entity_poly.pdbx_strand_id
1 'polypeptide(L)'
;MKLINMVVPLERIDQEADRWCEEILALRPGCIEVLKTSFDMEIDYLAGSLGKLSGLMYPDWFTGLEIKEDQQAFFEKRKPRFWKSRIKKL
;
A
#
# COMPACT_ATOMS: atom_id res chain seq x y z
N MET A 1 9.56 -15.39 -0.25
CA MET A 1 8.32 -15.18 -1.05
C MET A 1 7.22 -16.05 -0.43
N LYS A 2 6.10 -15.46 0.04
CA LYS A 2 4.96 -16.15 0.73
C LYS A 2 3.63 -15.84 0.01
N LEU A 3 3.61 -16.00 -1.32
CA LEU A 3 2.44 -15.65 -2.14
C LEU A 3 1.36 -16.76 -2.15
N ILE A 4 1.75 -17.99 -1.85
CA ILE A 4 0.87 -19.16 -1.83
C ILE A 4 0.91 -19.82 -0.46
N ASN A 5 -0.24 -20.35 -0.01
CA ASN A 5 -0.37 -21.03 1.27
C ASN A 5 0.07 -22.50 1.20
N MET A 6 -0.25 -23.21 0.10
CA MET A 6 0.05 -24.64 -0.09
C MET A 6 0.20 -24.99 -1.57
N VAL A 7 0.99 -26.02 -1.89
CA VAL A 7 1.11 -26.62 -3.24
C VAL A 7 0.71 -28.08 -3.15
N VAL A 8 -0.18 -28.52 -4.04
CA VAL A 8 -0.65 -29.91 -4.13
C VAL A 8 -0.62 -30.40 -5.58
N PRO A 9 -0.60 -31.73 -5.83
CA PRO A 9 -0.81 -32.29 -7.17
C PRO A 9 -2.13 -31.79 -7.77
N LEU A 10 -2.16 -31.61 -9.10
CA LEU A 10 -3.29 -31.02 -9.80
C LEU A 10 -4.59 -31.80 -9.55
N GLU A 11 -4.50 -33.13 -9.46
CA GLU A 11 -5.63 -34.03 -9.26
C GLU A 11 -6.26 -33.91 -7.85
N ARG A 12 -5.60 -33.21 -6.93
CA ARG A 12 -6.03 -33.02 -5.53
C ARG A 12 -6.41 -31.57 -5.21
N ILE A 13 -6.40 -30.67 -6.18
CA ILE A 13 -6.61 -29.24 -5.93
C ILE A 13 -8.00 -28.97 -5.31
N ASP A 14 -9.04 -29.61 -5.84
CA ASP A 14 -10.40 -29.44 -5.35
C ASP A 14 -10.56 -30.05 -3.96
N GLN A 15 -10.01 -31.24 -3.75
CA GLN A 15 -10.03 -31.91 -2.43
C GLN A 15 -9.35 -31.07 -1.34
N GLU A 16 -8.21 -30.45 -1.66
CA GLU A 16 -7.51 -29.59 -0.72
C GLU A 16 -8.29 -28.29 -0.48
N ALA A 17 -8.92 -27.71 -1.51
CA ALA A 17 -9.77 -26.53 -1.35
C ALA A 17 -10.99 -26.82 -0.46
N ASP A 18 -11.68 -27.94 -0.69
CA ASP A 18 -12.84 -28.36 0.10
C ASP A 18 -12.47 -28.57 1.56
N ARG A 19 -11.33 -29.20 1.85
CA ARG A 19 -10.82 -29.38 3.22
C ARG A 19 -10.68 -28.04 3.96
N TRP A 20 -10.09 -27.03 3.31
CA TRP A 20 -9.92 -25.71 3.92
C TRP A 20 -11.27 -25.00 4.12
N CYS A 21 -12.19 -25.13 3.16
CA CYS A 21 -13.54 -24.61 3.29
C CYS A 21 -14.27 -25.23 4.50
N GLU A 22 -14.19 -26.54 4.66
CA GLU A 22 -14.77 -27.25 5.82
C GLU A 22 -14.17 -26.77 7.15
N GLU A 23 -12.84 -26.59 7.20
CA GLU A 23 -12.16 -26.06 8.39
C GLU A 23 -12.62 -24.64 8.74
N ILE A 24 -12.80 -23.76 7.74
CA ILE A 24 -13.30 -22.40 7.94
C ILE A 24 -14.77 -22.43 8.38
N LEU A 25 -15.61 -23.27 7.76
CA LEU A 25 -17.03 -23.42 8.10
C LEU A 25 -17.26 -23.96 9.51
N ALA A 26 -16.29 -24.67 10.09
CA ALA A 26 -16.33 -25.11 11.48
C ALA A 26 -16.06 -23.99 12.50
N LEU A 27 -15.60 -22.82 12.06
CA LEU A 27 -15.29 -21.67 12.92
C LEU A 27 -16.50 -20.71 13.04
N ARG A 28 -16.44 -19.79 14.02
CA ARG A 28 -17.50 -18.78 14.21
C ARG A 28 -17.44 -17.73 13.08
N PRO A 29 -18.53 -17.54 12.31
CA PRO A 29 -18.56 -16.57 11.20
C PRO A 29 -18.21 -15.14 11.62
N GLY A 30 -18.82 -14.64 12.70
CA GLY A 30 -18.55 -13.28 13.18
C GLY A 30 -17.10 -13.04 13.60
N CYS A 31 -16.37 -14.07 14.07
CA CYS A 31 -14.94 -13.93 14.36
C CYS A 31 -14.12 -13.82 13.06
N ILE A 32 -14.49 -14.58 12.03
CA ILE A 32 -13.85 -14.54 10.71
C ILE A 32 -14.08 -13.17 10.06
N GLU A 33 -15.30 -12.63 10.13
CA GLU A 33 -15.64 -11.30 9.60
C GLU A 33 -14.79 -10.21 10.25
N VAL A 34 -14.70 -10.20 11.59
CA VAL A 34 -13.87 -9.25 12.33
C VAL A 34 -12.40 -9.37 11.95
N LEU A 35 -11.86 -10.59 11.92
CA LEU A 35 -10.46 -10.82 11.55
C LEU A 35 -10.17 -10.39 10.12
N LYS A 36 -11.03 -10.74 9.16
CA LYS A 36 -10.83 -10.34 7.76
C LYS A 36 -10.83 -8.83 7.61
N THR A 37 -11.77 -8.16 8.27
CA THR A 37 -11.87 -6.69 8.28
C THR A 37 -10.61 -6.06 8.89
N SER A 38 -10.06 -6.65 9.96
CA SER A 38 -8.83 -6.14 10.58
C SER A 38 -7.62 -6.13 9.63
N PHE A 39 -7.51 -7.15 8.76
CA PHE A 39 -6.45 -7.20 7.75
C PHE A 39 -6.63 -6.17 6.64
N ASP A 40 -7.87 -5.91 6.21
CA ASP A 40 -8.16 -4.83 5.23
C ASP A 40 -7.84 -3.46 5.83
N MET A 41 -8.21 -3.23 7.09
CA MET A 41 -7.92 -1.98 7.80
C MET A 41 -6.43 -1.71 7.93
N GLU A 42 -5.60 -2.74 8.12
CA GLU A 42 -4.14 -2.58 8.18
C GLU A 42 -3.58 -2.10 6.84
N ILE A 43 -4.06 -2.65 5.73
CA ILE A 43 -3.69 -2.22 4.37
C ILE A 43 -4.21 -0.80 4.09
N ASP A 44 -5.46 -0.51 4.45
CA ASP A 44 -6.06 0.82 4.29
C ASP A 44 -5.39 1.88 5.17
N TYR A 45 -4.90 1.51 6.35
CA TYR A 45 -4.10 2.40 7.17
C TYR A 45 -2.78 2.73 6.48
N LEU A 46 -2.09 1.73 5.93
CA LEU A 46 -0.85 1.93 5.17
C LEU A 46 -1.07 2.73 3.88
N ALA A 47 -2.10 2.41 3.10
CA ALA A 47 -2.42 3.04 1.83
C ALA A 47 -3.05 4.43 2.00
N GLY A 48 -3.95 4.57 2.96
CA GLY A 48 -4.76 5.76 3.19
C GLY A 48 -4.07 6.83 4.02
N SER A 49 -3.23 6.46 4.99
CA SER A 49 -2.51 7.44 5.81
C SER A 49 -1.50 8.23 4.97
N LEU A 50 -0.63 7.52 4.24
CA LEU A 50 0.53 8.16 3.62
C LEU A 50 0.12 9.03 2.41
N GLY A 51 -0.72 8.49 1.51
CA GLY A 51 -1.14 9.20 0.30
C GLY A 51 -2.08 10.39 0.56
N LYS A 52 -3.01 10.27 1.52
CA LYS A 52 -3.89 11.39 1.90
C LYS A 52 -3.14 12.45 2.69
N LEU A 53 -2.27 12.06 3.62
CA LEU A 53 -1.47 13.01 4.38
C LEU A 53 -0.50 13.77 3.47
N SER A 54 0.16 13.08 2.53
CA SER A 54 1.02 13.76 1.54
C SER A 54 0.21 14.71 0.66
N GLY A 55 -0.99 14.31 0.21
CA GLY A 55 -1.87 15.18 -0.58
C GLY A 55 -2.42 16.38 0.19
N LEU A 56 -2.67 16.25 1.50
CA LEU A 56 -3.12 17.35 2.34
C LEU A 56 -1.98 18.33 2.65
N MET A 57 -0.80 17.82 2.98
CA MET A 57 0.37 18.62 3.33
C MET A 57 1.02 19.27 2.10
N TYR A 58 0.98 18.58 0.96
CA TYR A 58 1.54 19.02 -0.32
C TYR A 58 0.55 18.75 -1.47
N PRO A 59 -0.51 19.56 -1.61
CA PRO A 59 -1.55 19.37 -2.64
C PRO A 59 -0.99 19.45 -4.07
N ASP A 60 0.07 20.24 -4.24
CA ASP A 60 0.81 20.45 -5.46
C ASP A 60 2.00 19.51 -5.61
N TRP A 61 2.09 18.40 -4.85
CA TRP A 61 3.27 17.52 -4.84
C TRP A 61 3.79 17.24 -6.25
N PHE A 62 2.96 16.74 -7.17
CA PHE A 62 3.41 16.38 -8.52
C PHE A 62 3.66 17.55 -9.48
N THR A 63 3.17 18.75 -9.18
CA THR A 63 3.21 19.92 -10.08
C THR A 63 4.03 21.10 -9.52
N GLY A 64 4.45 20.99 -8.26
CA GLY A 64 5.08 22.04 -7.48
C GLY A 64 6.50 22.37 -7.94
N LEU A 65 6.95 23.56 -7.55
CA LEU A 65 8.29 24.07 -7.88
C LEU A 65 9.41 23.22 -7.24
N GLU A 66 9.12 22.57 -6.12
CA GLU A 66 10.07 21.70 -5.42
C GLU A 66 10.38 20.43 -6.21
N ILE A 67 9.36 19.75 -6.76
CA ILE A 67 9.58 18.57 -7.61
C ILE A 67 10.27 18.94 -8.94
N LYS A 68 9.97 20.11 -9.51
CA LYS A 68 10.70 20.59 -10.71
C LYS A 68 12.19 20.80 -10.42
N GLU A 69 12.51 21.37 -9.25
CA GLU A 69 13.90 21.55 -8.80
C GLU A 69 14.58 20.21 -8.51
N ASP A 70 13.88 19.24 -7.92
CA ASP A 70 14.41 17.89 -7.71
C ASP A 70 14.76 17.19 -9.02
N GLN A 71 13.83 17.19 -9.98
CA GLN A 71 14.04 16.60 -11.29
C GLN A 71 15.23 17.26 -12.00
N GLN A 72 15.26 18.60 -12.01
CA GLN A 72 16.33 19.36 -12.65
C GLN A 72 17.68 19.10 -11.98
N ALA A 73 17.76 19.12 -10.65
CA ALA A 73 18.99 18.87 -9.91
C ALA A 73 19.52 17.44 -10.13
N PHE A 74 18.61 16.46 -10.23
CA PHE A 74 18.96 15.08 -10.56
C PHE A 74 19.58 14.97 -11.95
N PHE A 75 18.94 15.55 -12.98
CA PHE A 75 19.47 15.56 -14.35
C PHE A 75 20.80 16.30 -14.47
N GLU A 76 20.95 17.40 -13.73
CA GLU A 76 22.17 18.21 -13.67
C GLU A 76 23.24 17.64 -12.72
N LYS A 77 22.98 16.49 -12.06
CA LYS A 77 23.87 15.84 -11.07
C LYS A 77 24.41 16.80 -10.01
N ARG A 78 23.59 17.75 -9.57
CA ARG A 78 23.94 18.73 -8.54
C ARG A 78 23.08 18.54 -7.30
N LYS A 79 23.47 19.20 -6.21
CA LYS A 79 22.59 19.29 -5.04
C LYS A 79 21.39 20.20 -5.34
N PRO A 80 20.17 19.79 -4.94
CA PRO A 80 18.97 20.62 -5.09
C PRO A 80 18.98 21.83 -4.14
N ARG A 81 18.26 22.89 -4.52
CA ARG A 81 18.19 24.19 -3.83
C ARG A 81 16.76 24.56 -3.41
N PHE A 82 16.23 23.84 -2.43
CA PHE A 82 14.84 23.96 -1.97
C PHE A 82 14.47 25.29 -1.31
N TRP A 83 15.45 26.00 -0.75
CA TRP A 83 15.15 27.26 -0.04
C TRP A 83 14.60 28.34 -0.99
N LYS A 84 15.05 28.36 -2.24
CA LYS A 84 14.57 29.31 -3.26
C LYS A 84 13.13 29.02 -3.69
N SER A 85 12.74 27.75 -3.78
CA SER A 85 11.37 27.35 -4.14
C SER A 85 10.39 27.58 -2.97
N ARG A 86 10.84 27.38 -1.73
CA ARG A 86 10.01 27.60 -0.52
C ARG A 86 9.64 29.07 -0.28
N ILE A 87 10.56 30.00 -0.51
CA ILE A 87 10.30 31.45 -0.38
C ILE A 87 9.25 31.93 -1.38
N LYS A 88 9.20 31.35 -2.58
CA LYS A 88 8.21 31.71 -3.62
C LYS A 88 6.80 31.17 -3.34
N LYS A 89 6.65 30.23 -2.40
CA LYS A 89 5.37 29.60 -2.04
C LYS A 89 4.65 30.32 -0.89
N LEU A 90 5.37 31.15 -0.13
CA LEU A 90 4.84 32.09 0.88
C LEU A 90 4.44 33.41 0.21
#